data_AF-A0A2H6HXF3-F1
#
_entry.id   AF-A0A2H6HXF3-F1
#
_cell.length_a   1.000
_cell.length_b   1.000
_cell.length_c   1.000
_cell.angle_alpha   90.00
_cell.angle_beta   90.00
_cell.angle_gamma   90.00
#
_symmetry.space_group_name_H-M   'P 1'
#
loop_
_entity.id
_entity.type
_entity.pdbx_description
1 polymer ?
#
loop_
_entity_poly.entity_id
_entity_poly.type
_entity_poly.pdbx_seq_one_letter_code
_entity_poly.pdbx_strand_id
1 'polypeptide(L)'
;MTLNFALGVGITVDPKELRRFFSPDAFLIKLTPMNPTIRASENGYVDESDPALRLKMKAEDFRNVGYEVIESIGELEENAIGSNCGQYLARLGESHLTIGNAYSYSGRILSSNDL
;
A
#
# COMPACT_ATOMS: atom_id res chain seq x y z
N MET A 1 10.83 -9.61 13.74
CA MET A 1 10.40 -8.24 13.32
C MET A 1 9.87 -8.31 11.89
N THR A 2 9.12 -7.32 11.40
CA THR A 2 8.54 -7.36 10.03
C THR A 2 9.04 -6.18 9.19
N LEU A 3 9.49 -6.47 7.97
CA LEU A 3 9.81 -5.48 6.95
C LEU A 3 8.61 -5.33 6.02
N ASN A 4 8.10 -4.10 5.88
CA ASN A 4 6.87 -3.81 5.14
C ASN A 4 7.22 -3.13 3.82
N PHE A 5 6.75 -3.69 2.70
CA PHE A 5 6.98 -3.12 1.38
C PHE A 5 5.66 -2.93 0.63
N ALA A 6 5.45 -1.70 0.14
CA ALA A 6 4.38 -1.37 -0.77
C ALA A 6 4.85 -1.54 -2.21
N LEU A 7 4.20 -2.42 -2.96
CA LEU A 7 4.54 -2.71 -4.36
C LEU A 7 3.80 -1.74 -5.29
N GLY A 8 4.56 -0.83 -5.89
CA GLY A 8 4.07 0.14 -6.87
C GLY A 8 4.83 0.07 -8.20
N VAL A 9 4.30 0.75 -9.22
CA VAL A 9 4.96 0.88 -10.52
C VAL A 9 6.32 1.55 -10.35
N GLY A 10 7.36 1.01 -11.00
CA GLY A 10 8.71 1.56 -10.95
C GLY A 10 9.47 1.35 -9.62
N ILE A 11 8.82 0.78 -8.59
CA ILE A 11 9.46 0.47 -7.32
C ILE A 11 10.04 -0.94 -7.39
N THR A 12 11.37 -1.03 -7.29
CA THR A 12 12.08 -2.31 -7.27
C THR A 12 12.34 -2.74 -5.83
N VAL A 13 11.91 -3.94 -5.47
CA VAL A 13 12.26 -4.60 -4.21
C VAL A 13 12.86 -5.95 -4.56
N ASP A 14 14.17 -6.09 -4.38
CA ASP A 14 14.93 -7.30 -4.71
C ASP A 14 15.17 -8.15 -3.44
N PRO A 15 14.61 -9.37 -3.37
CA PRO A 15 14.82 -10.26 -2.23
C PRO A 15 16.28 -10.66 -1.99
N LYS A 16 17.09 -10.79 -3.05
CA LYS A 16 18.50 -11.18 -2.95
C LYS A 16 19.32 -10.06 -2.32
N GLU A 17 19.09 -8.83 -2.75
CA GLU A 17 19.74 -7.67 -2.14
C GLU A 17 19.31 -7.50 -0.69
N LEU A 18 18.02 -7.67 -0.38
CA LEU A 18 17.53 -7.54 1.00
C LEU A 18 18.19 -8.54 1.96
N ARG A 19 18.37 -9.79 1.51
CA ARG A 19 19.02 -10.86 2.29
C ARG A 19 20.47 -10.55 2.69
N ARG A 20 21.15 -9.64 1.99
CA ARG A 20 22.50 -9.19 2.35
C ARG A 20 22.53 -8.41 3.67
N PHE A 21 21.40 -7.84 4.07
CA PHE A 21 21.28 -6.96 5.24
C PHE A 21 20.37 -7.54 6.32
N PHE A 22 19.34 -8.28 5.93
CA PHE A 22 18.33 -8.81 6.85
C PHE A 22 18.30 -10.34 6.75
N SER A 23 18.50 -11.02 7.89
CA SER A 23 18.42 -12.49 7.90
C SER A 23 16.96 -12.95 7.83
N PRO A 24 16.61 -13.93 6.99
CA PRO A 24 15.29 -14.53 6.97
C PRO A 24 14.86 -15.16 8.31
N ASP A 25 15.82 -15.57 9.15
CA ASP A 25 15.53 -16.17 10.46
C ASP A 25 15.03 -15.14 11.49
N ALA A 26 15.25 -13.84 11.24
CA ALA A 26 14.91 -12.75 12.16
C ALA A 26 13.79 -11.83 11.64
N PHE A 27 13.54 -11.84 10.33
CA PHE A 27 12.63 -10.91 9.67
C PHE A 27 11.57 -11.63 8.83
N LEU A 28 10.32 -11.23 9.03
CA LEU A 28 9.22 -11.54 8.12
C LEU A 28 9.11 -10.43 7.08
N ILE A 29 8.65 -10.77 5.88
CA ILE A 29 8.34 -9.81 4.83
C ILE A 29 6.82 -9.65 4.76
N LYS A 30 6.33 -8.41 4.88
CA LYS A 30 4.93 -8.09 4.60
C LYS A 30 4.86 -7.29 3.31
N LEU A 31 4.15 -7.83 2.32
CA LEU A 31 3.92 -7.18 1.04
C LEU A 31 2.48 -6.67 0.98
N THR A 32 2.32 -5.44 0.52
CA THR A 32 1.02 -4.82 0.23
C THR A 32 1.09 -4.17 -1.14
N PRO A 33 -0.02 -4.09 -1.90
CA PRO A 33 -0.06 -3.24 -3.08
C PRO A 33 0.14 -1.78 -2.64
N MET A 34 0.70 -0.95 -3.51
CA MET A 34 0.71 0.49 -3.28
C MET A 34 -0.73 1.00 -3.20
N ASN A 35 -1.11 1.55 -2.05
CA ASN A 35 -2.42 2.14 -1.88
C ASN A 35 -2.56 3.38 -2.79
N PRO A 36 -3.77 3.67 -3.29
CA PRO A 36 -4.07 4.85 -4.09
C PRO A 36 -4.11 6.12 -3.23
N THR A 37 -2.97 6.51 -2.68
CA THR A 37 -2.79 7.82 -2.03
C THR A 37 -2.67 8.91 -3.08
N ILE A 38 -2.97 10.17 -2.72
CA ILE A 38 -2.82 11.33 -3.63
C ILE A 38 -1.43 11.36 -4.26
N ARG A 39 -0.38 11.30 -3.44
CA ARG A 39 1.00 11.35 -3.93
C ARG A 39 1.37 10.12 -4.76
N ALA A 40 0.94 8.92 -4.37
CA ALA A 40 1.26 7.73 -5.14
C ALA A 40 0.62 7.78 -6.53
N SER A 41 -0.61 8.30 -6.63
CA SER A 41 -1.30 8.45 -7.90
C SER A 41 -0.67 9.56 -8.76
N GLU A 42 -0.40 10.74 -8.20
CA GLU A 42 0.24 11.85 -8.92
C GLU A 42 1.62 11.50 -9.49
N ASN A 43 2.37 10.64 -8.79
CA ASN A 43 3.68 10.19 -9.23
C ASN A 43 3.62 8.89 -10.06
N GLY A 44 2.43 8.39 -10.40
CA GLY A 44 2.25 7.21 -11.23
C GLY A 44 2.73 5.90 -10.61
N TYR A 45 2.75 5.79 -9.28
CA TYR A 45 3.18 4.59 -8.55
C TYR A 45 2.05 3.59 -8.29
N VAL A 46 0.80 3.99 -8.49
CA VAL A 46 -0.36 3.11 -8.38
C VAL A 46 -0.46 2.27 -9.65
N ASP A 47 -0.69 0.98 -9.48
CA ASP A 47 -0.83 0.03 -10.58
C ASP A 47 -2.24 -0.54 -10.59
N GLU A 48 -2.93 -0.42 -11.73
CA GLU A 48 -4.32 -0.87 -11.91
C GLU A 48 -4.43 -2.36 -12.30
N SER A 49 -3.30 -3.04 -12.56
CA SER A 49 -3.28 -4.47 -12.81
C SER A 49 -3.54 -5.29 -11.55
N ASP A 50 -3.93 -6.56 -11.72
CA ASP A 50 -4.34 -7.46 -10.62
C ASP A 50 -3.32 -7.46 -9.45
N PRO A 51 -3.66 -6.83 -8.32
CA PRO A 51 -2.75 -6.69 -7.19
C PRO A 51 -2.48 -8.02 -6.50
N ALA A 52 -3.43 -8.96 -6.52
CA ALA A 52 -3.27 -10.26 -5.89
C ALA A 52 -2.25 -11.11 -6.66
N LEU A 53 -2.32 -11.09 -8.00
CA LEU A 53 -1.33 -11.77 -8.83
C LEU A 53 0.08 -11.23 -8.61
N ARG A 54 0.25 -9.90 -8.60
CA ARG A 54 1.59 -9.29 -8.40
C ARG A 54 2.17 -9.58 -7.01
N LEU A 55 1.34 -9.50 -5.97
CA LEU A 55 1.76 -9.87 -4.62
C LEU A 55 2.23 -11.31 -4.56
N LYS A 56 1.45 -12.23 -5.14
CA LYS A 56 1.78 -13.64 -5.14
C LYS A 56 3.12 -13.91 -5.83
N MET A 57 3.31 -13.35 -7.02
CA MET A 57 4.58 -13.47 -7.76
C MET A 57 5.76 -12.93 -6.94
N LYS A 58 5.63 -11.72 -6.37
CA LYS A 58 6.70 -11.13 -5.56
C LYS A 58 6.93 -11.92 -4.26
N ALA A 59 5.88 -12.44 -3.64
CA ALA A 59 5.99 -13.27 -2.46
C ALA A 59 6.73 -14.58 -2.74
N GLU A 60 6.49 -15.20 -3.89
CA GLU A 60 7.26 -16.37 -4.35
C GLU A 60 8.75 -16.03 -4.51
N ASP A 61 9.11 -14.88 -5.08
CA ASP A 61 10.52 -14.44 -5.14
C ASP A 61 11.18 -14.36 -3.75
N PHE A 62 10.46 -13.83 -2.75
CA PHE A 62 10.95 -13.73 -1.38
C PHE A 62 11.04 -15.08 -0.66
N ARG A 63 10.05 -15.95 -0.85
CA ARG A 63 10.06 -17.32 -0.30
C ARG A 63 11.22 -18.12 -0.87
N ASN A 64 11.53 -17.96 -2.17
CA ASN A 64 12.65 -18.63 -2.82
C ASN A 64 14.01 -18.26 -2.24
N VAL A 65 14.15 -17.12 -1.56
CA VAL A 65 15.38 -16.74 -0.85
C VAL A 65 15.31 -16.98 0.66
N GLY A 66 14.25 -17.63 1.15
CA GLY A 66 14.14 -18.15 2.51
C GLY A 66 13.27 -17.33 3.47
N TYR A 67 12.63 -16.25 3.02
CA TYR A 67 11.76 -15.45 3.90
C TYR A 67 10.38 -16.07 4.07
N GLU A 68 9.83 -15.92 5.27
CA GLU A 68 8.39 -16.01 5.49
C GLU A 68 7.72 -14.71 5.00
N VAL A 69 6.62 -14.86 4.25
CA VAL A 69 5.97 -13.73 3.58
C VAL A 69 4.48 -13.68 3.91
N ILE A 70 4.06 -12.52 4.40
CA ILE A 70 2.66 -12.13 4.61
C ILE A 70 2.22 -11.31 3.40
N GLU A 71 1.25 -11.82 2.65
CA GLU A 71 0.55 -11.10 1.58
C GLU A 71 -0.63 -10.35 2.20
N SER A 72 -0.65 -9.02 2.06
CA SER A 72 -1.63 -8.15 2.73
C SER A 72 -2.30 -7.25 1.72
N ILE A 73 -3.51 -7.62 1.29
CA ILE A 73 -4.38 -6.75 0.50
C ILE A 73 -5.32 -6.05 1.47
N GLY A 74 -5.34 -4.72 1.44
CA GLY A 74 -6.29 -3.93 2.23
C GLY A 74 -7.72 -4.05 1.70
N GLU A 75 -8.70 -3.69 2.53
CA GLU A 75 -10.09 -3.67 2.08
C GLU A 75 -10.30 -2.54 1.08
N LEU A 76 -10.96 -2.84 -0.05
CA LEU A 76 -11.24 -1.84 -1.08
C LEU A 76 -12.09 -0.68 -0.54
N GLU A 77 -12.94 -0.99 0.44
CA GLU A 77 -13.76 -0.01 1.14
C GLU A 77 -12.91 1.01 1.91
N GLU A 78 -11.82 0.59 2.54
CA GLU A 78 -10.91 1.51 3.22
C GLU A 78 -10.27 2.50 2.24
N ASN A 79 -9.96 2.05 1.02
CA ASN A 79 -9.45 2.92 -0.05
C ASN A 79 -10.51 3.94 -0.49
N ALA A 80 -11.76 3.50 -0.64
CA ALA A 80 -12.89 4.34 -1.02
C ALA A 80 -13.16 5.44 0.01
N ILE A 81 -13.10 5.10 1.30
CA ILE A 81 -13.22 6.06 2.40
C ILE A 81 -11.99 6.97 2.47
N GLY A 82 -10.79 6.48 2.11
CA GLY A 82 -9.54 7.22 2.25
C GLY A 82 -8.85 6.97 3.61
N SER A 83 -9.06 5.79 4.19
CA SER A 83 -8.60 5.38 5.53
C SER A 83 -7.47 4.35 5.51
N ASN A 84 -7.07 3.86 4.34
CA ASN A 84 -5.98 2.90 4.24
C ASN A 84 -4.63 3.55 4.59
N CYS A 85 -3.61 2.73 4.88
CA CYS A 85 -2.26 3.19 5.25
C CYS A 85 -1.72 4.21 4.23
N GLY A 86 -1.36 5.40 4.72
CA GLY A 86 -0.80 6.48 3.90
C GLY A 86 -1.85 7.40 3.27
N GLN A 87 -3.13 7.03 3.28
CA GLN A 87 -4.22 7.94 2.93
C GLN A 87 -4.47 8.90 4.11
N TYR A 88 -4.61 10.19 3.81
CA TYR A 88 -4.75 11.23 4.83
C TYR A 88 -5.82 12.23 4.41
N LEU A 89 -7.00 12.09 5.02
CA LEU A 89 -8.21 12.83 4.66
C LEU A 89 -8.07 14.35 4.75
N ALA A 90 -7.22 14.88 5.64
CA ALA A 90 -7.05 16.33 5.74
C ALA A 90 -6.50 16.97 4.44
N ARG A 91 -5.91 16.17 3.54
CA ARG A 91 -5.47 16.66 2.22
C ARG A 91 -6.60 16.85 1.21
N LEU A 92 -7.76 16.24 1.42
CA LEU A 92 -8.95 16.45 0.59
C LEU A 92 -9.56 17.84 0.78
N GLY A 93 -9.27 18.52 1.91
CA GLY A 93 -9.82 19.83 2.25
C GLY A 93 -9.53 20.96 1.25
N GLU A 94 -8.63 20.72 0.29
CA GLU A 94 -8.29 21.66 -0.79
C GLU A 94 -8.55 21.09 -2.20
N SER A 95 -8.91 19.81 -2.34
CA SER A 95 -9.08 19.16 -3.65
C SER A 95 -10.19 18.10 -3.64
N HIS A 96 -11.24 18.34 -4.42
CA HIS A 96 -12.29 17.34 -4.73
C HIS A 96 -11.79 16.32 -5.76
N LEU A 97 -10.64 15.68 -5.49
CA LEU A 97 -10.04 14.72 -6.40
C LEU A 97 -10.42 13.31 -5.99
N THR A 98 -11.37 12.72 -6.73
CA THR A 98 -11.53 11.27 -6.75
C THR A 98 -10.33 10.66 -7.48
N ILE A 99 -9.64 9.72 -6.85
CA ILE A 99 -8.47 9.04 -7.43
C ILE A 99 -8.86 7.61 -7.76
N GLY A 100 -9.26 7.36 -9.01
CA GLY A 100 -9.85 6.08 -9.38
C GLY A 100 -11.09 5.80 -8.51
N ASN A 101 -11.04 4.74 -7.70
CA ASN A 101 -12.10 4.40 -6.73
C ASN A 101 -11.83 4.90 -5.30
N ALA A 102 -10.69 5.54 -5.06
CA ALA A 102 -10.29 6.03 -3.75
C ALA A 102 -10.83 7.44 -3.46
N TYR A 103 -11.09 7.72 -2.19
CA TYR A 103 -11.70 8.98 -1.73
C TYR A 103 -13.04 9.29 -2.43
N SER A 104 -13.83 8.25 -2.71
CA SER A 104 -15.10 8.37 -3.43
C SER A 104 -16.27 8.78 -2.55
N TYR A 105 -16.11 8.72 -1.23
CA TYR A 105 -17.12 9.14 -0.26
C TYR A 105 -17.10 10.66 -0.04
N SER A 106 -18.29 11.25 0.01
CA SER A 106 -18.45 12.62 0.49
C SER A 106 -18.50 12.64 2.01
N GLY A 107 -17.79 13.60 2.63
CA GLY A 107 -17.77 13.77 4.07
C GLY A 107 -17.57 15.24 4.46
N ARG A 108 -17.86 15.57 5.71
CA ARG A 108 -17.56 16.87 6.31
C ARG A 108 -16.72 16.66 7.56
N ILE A 109 -15.74 17.53 7.79
CA ILE A 109 -15.01 17.54 9.05
C ILE A 109 -15.94 18.14 10.11
N LEU A 110 -16.27 17.35 11.14
CA LEU A 110 -17.02 17.82 12.29
C LEU A 110 -16.05 18.46 13.29
N SER A 111 -16.39 19.63 13.80
CA SER A 111 -15.70 20.28 14.90
C SER A 111 -16.37 19.95 16.24
N SER A 112 -15.70 20.23 17.35
CA SER A 112 -16.26 20.02 18.70
C SER A 112 -17.55 20.81 18.97
N ASN A 113 -17.87 21.80 18.12
CA ASN A 113 -19.12 22.56 18.20
C ASN A 113 -20.29 21.93 17.41
N ASP A 114 -20.05 20.83 16.69
CA ASP A 114 -21.03 20.12 15.85
C ASP A 114 -21.61 18.85 16.52
N LEU A 115 -21.25 18.55 17.77
CA LEU A 115 -21.68 17.41 18.59
C LEU A 115 -22.29 17.90 19.92
#